data_AF-A0A1F5V4Y1-F1
#
_entry.id   AF-A0A1F5V4Y1-F1
#
_cell.length_a   1.000
_cell.length_b   1.000
_cell.length_c   1.000
_cell.angle_alpha   90.00
_cell.angle_beta   90.00
_cell.angle_gamma   90.00
#
_symmetry.space_group_name_H-M   'P 1'
#
loop_
_entity.id
_entity.type
_entity.pdbx_description
1 polymer ?
#
loop_
_entity_poly.entity_id
_entity_poly.type
_entity_poly.pdbx_seq_one_letter_code
_entity_poly.pdbx_strand_id
1 'polypeptide(L)'
;MGNRFDPALHKYYINEIEVPHITGLLPKQEKYVSDEKYEAARKRGEDNHSMIKLFLDTGDIYNDPMLFALDIMLKDHPEFGKVILYEQPLFSKRYMFGGKPDVIFENAKIDFKLNFNNKYYHSLQLAAQEILTMENNISPDTENWFIAYYQNSKFKLKPVYNPEAKKMFLKLVDKYYIDQSINKFLKGEIDG
;
A
#
# COMPACT_ATOMS: atom_id res chain seq x y z
N MET A 1 5.30 20.05 -16.07
CA MET A 1 5.19 18.58 -16.12
C MET A 1 4.69 18.11 -14.75
N GLY A 2 3.84 17.07 -14.71
CA GLY A 2 3.09 16.66 -13.52
C GLY A 2 3.33 15.21 -13.13
N ASN A 3 2.69 14.77 -12.04
CA ASN A 3 2.67 13.37 -11.63
C ASN A 3 1.52 12.64 -12.34
N ARG A 4 1.73 11.40 -12.77
CA ARG A 4 0.72 10.58 -13.45
C ARG A 4 0.75 9.14 -12.97
N PHE A 5 -0.43 8.55 -12.76
CA PHE A 5 -0.61 7.11 -12.54
C PHE A 5 -1.29 6.50 -13.77
N ASP A 6 -0.74 5.40 -14.27
CA ASP A 6 -1.32 4.59 -15.33
C ASP A 6 -2.01 3.36 -14.70
N PRO A 7 -3.35 3.35 -14.60
CA PRO A 7 -4.06 2.26 -13.93
C PRO A 7 -4.00 0.94 -14.70
N ALA A 8 -3.88 0.98 -16.03
CA ALA A 8 -3.85 -0.23 -16.86
C ALA A 8 -2.53 -0.99 -16.69
N LEU A 9 -1.42 -0.26 -16.57
CA LEU A 9 -0.08 -0.83 -16.39
C LEU A 9 0.38 -0.87 -14.93
N HIS A 10 -0.39 -0.28 -14.02
CA HIS A 10 -0.01 -0.05 -12.63
C HIS A 10 1.34 0.68 -12.49
N LYS A 11 1.58 1.68 -13.34
CA LYS A 11 2.84 2.44 -13.40
C LYS A 11 2.70 3.86 -12.88
N TYR A 12 3.76 4.35 -12.25
CA TYR A 12 3.81 5.68 -11.65
C TYR A 12 4.87 6.51 -12.36
N TYR A 13 4.55 7.77 -12.65
CA TYR A 13 5.42 8.69 -13.36
C TYR A 13 5.53 10.01 -12.60
N ILE A 14 6.76 10.50 -12.43
CA ILE A 14 7.07 11.83 -11.88
C ILE A 14 7.82 12.60 -12.96
N ASN A 15 7.20 13.64 -13.53
CA ASN A 15 7.76 14.39 -14.65
C ASN A 15 8.15 13.48 -15.84
N GLU A 16 7.25 12.59 -16.25
CA GLU A 16 7.45 11.57 -17.30
C GLU A 16 8.52 10.49 -17.01
N ILE A 17 9.17 10.54 -15.85
CA ILE A 17 10.09 9.49 -15.41
C ILE A 17 9.30 8.41 -14.70
N GLU A 18 9.34 7.18 -15.19
CA GLU A 18 8.79 6.02 -14.49
C GLU A 18 9.52 5.82 -13.17
N VAL A 19 8.77 5.74 -12.07
CA VAL A 19 9.28 5.51 -10.72
C VAL A 19 8.73 4.19 -10.16
N PRO A 20 9.47 3.49 -9.28
CA PRO A 20 8.99 2.24 -8.72
C PRO A 20 7.76 2.46 -7.83
N HIS A 21 6.87 1.47 -7.84
CA HIS A 21 5.76 1.41 -6.88
C HIS A 21 6.21 0.74 -5.57
N ILE A 22 5.53 1.02 -4.45
CA ILE A 22 5.86 0.47 -3.11
C ILE A 22 6.17 -1.03 -3.16
N THR A 23 5.24 -1.85 -3.67
CA THR A 23 5.41 -3.32 -3.69
C THR A 23 6.57 -3.80 -4.58
N GLY A 24 7.04 -2.99 -5.52
CA GLY A 24 8.20 -3.27 -6.37
C GLY A 24 9.53 -3.03 -5.65
N LEU A 25 9.52 -2.21 -4.59
CA LEU A 25 10.67 -1.93 -3.73
C LEU A 25 10.81 -2.94 -2.57
N LEU A 26 9.73 -3.63 -2.21
CA LEU A 26 9.75 -4.57 -1.09
C LEU A 26 10.46 -5.88 -1.46
N PRO A 27 11.09 -6.56 -0.47
CA PRO A 27 11.69 -7.88 -0.71
C PRO A 27 10.66 -8.87 -1.25
N LYS A 28 11.02 -9.61 -2.30
CA LYS A 28 10.16 -10.66 -2.85
C LYS A 28 9.91 -11.73 -1.77
N GLN A 29 8.64 -12.02 -1.51
CA GLN A 29 8.28 -13.16 -0.68
C GLN A 29 8.30 -14.43 -1.53
N GLU A 30 8.79 -15.54 -0.97
CA GLU A 30 8.79 -16.83 -1.65
C GLU A 30 7.35 -17.28 -1.96
N LYS A 31 7.13 -17.74 -3.20
CA LYS A 31 5.86 -18.31 -3.63
C LYS A 31 5.90 -19.82 -3.45
N TYR A 32 5.05 -20.35 -2.57
CA TYR A 32 4.91 -21.80 -2.35
C TYR A 32 3.62 -22.40 -2.95
N VAL A 33 3.00 -21.68 -3.89
CA VAL A 33 1.75 -22.07 -4.54
C VAL A 33 1.89 -22.04 -6.05
N SER A 34 1.05 -22.80 -6.74
CA SER A 34 0.93 -22.77 -8.20
C SER A 34 0.49 -21.40 -8.71
N ASP A 35 0.89 -21.05 -9.94
CA ASP A 35 0.53 -19.77 -10.58
C ASP A 35 -0.98 -19.53 -10.65
N GLU A 36 -1.78 -20.56 -10.91
CA GLU A 36 -3.24 -20.47 -10.93
C GLU A 36 -3.82 -20.00 -9.58
N LYS A 37 -3.35 -20.59 -8.47
CA LYS A 37 -3.75 -20.20 -7.11
C LYS A 37 -3.28 -18.79 -6.77
N TYR A 38 -2.08 -18.42 -7.22
CA TYR A 38 -1.56 -17.08 -7.04
C TYR A 38 -2.42 -16.04 -7.75
N GLU A 39 -2.80 -16.31 -9.00
CA GLU A 39 -3.62 -15.44 -9.81
C GLU A 39 -5.06 -15.31 -9.27
N ALA A 40 -5.66 -16.43 -8.82
CA ALA A 40 -6.96 -16.43 -8.16
C ALA A 40 -6.93 -15.59 -6.86
N ALA A 41 -5.86 -15.69 -6.07
CA ALA A 41 -5.67 -14.87 -4.89
C ALA A 41 -5.47 -13.38 -5.24
N ARG A 42 -4.72 -13.08 -6.30
CA ARG A 42 -4.53 -11.70 -6.79
C ARG A 42 -5.87 -11.08 -7.16
N LYS A 43 -6.67 -11.75 -8.01
CA LYS A 43 -7.98 -11.27 -8.45
C LYS A 43 -8.94 -11.07 -7.27
N ARG A 44 -9.00 -12.03 -6.34
CA ARG A 44 -9.80 -11.90 -5.11
C ARG A 44 -9.37 -10.70 -4.27
N GLY A 45 -8.07 -10.41 -4.20
CA GLY A 45 -7.55 -9.20 -3.57
C GLY A 45 -8.11 -7.94 -4.24
N GLU A 46 -8.02 -7.84 -5.57
CA GLU A 46 -8.52 -6.69 -6.33
C GLU A 46 -10.03 -6.48 -6.17
N ASP A 47 -10.81 -7.57 -6.21
CA ASP A 47 -12.25 -7.53 -5.99
C ASP A 47 -12.58 -7.02 -4.57
N ASN A 48 -11.86 -7.51 -3.55
CA ASN A 48 -12.04 -7.05 -2.17
C ASN A 48 -11.76 -5.55 -2.01
N HIS A 49 -10.65 -5.05 -2.57
CA HIS A 49 -10.33 -3.61 -2.51
C HIS A 49 -11.38 -2.77 -3.24
N SER A 50 -11.89 -3.25 -4.37
CA SER A 50 -12.94 -2.57 -5.13
C SER A 50 -14.24 -2.47 -4.32
N MET A 51 -14.62 -3.54 -3.62
CA MET A 51 -15.79 -3.55 -2.72
C MET A 51 -15.61 -2.63 -1.52
N ILE A 52 -14.42 -2.63 -0.90
CA ILE A 52 -14.11 -1.72 0.21
C ILE A 52 -14.19 -0.27 -0.25
N LYS A 53 -13.62 0.06 -1.42
CA LYS A 53 -13.72 1.40 -2.01
C LYS A 53 -15.19 1.79 -2.22
N LEU A 54 -16.00 0.91 -2.81
CA LEU A 54 -17.42 1.17 -3.06
C LEU A 54 -18.18 1.44 -1.75
N PHE A 55 -17.89 0.68 -0.69
CA PHE A 55 -18.43 0.92 0.64
C PHE A 55 -18.01 2.29 1.19
N LEU A 56 -16.74 2.69 1.04
CA LEU A 56 -16.26 4.00 1.48
C LEU A 56 -16.84 5.17 0.66
N ASP A 57 -17.16 4.93 -0.62
CA ASP A 57 -17.82 5.93 -1.48
C ASP A 57 -19.31 6.10 -1.13
N THR A 58 -20.02 5.03 -0.75
CA THR A 58 -21.50 4.99 -0.71
C THR A 58 -22.11 4.75 0.67
N GLY A 59 -21.36 4.12 1.58
CA GLY A 59 -21.86 3.62 2.87
C GLY A 59 -22.75 2.37 2.77
N ASP A 60 -22.99 1.83 1.57
CA ASP A 60 -23.86 0.67 1.37
C ASP A 60 -23.06 -0.64 1.50
N ILE A 61 -23.64 -1.63 2.18
CA ILE A 61 -23.08 -2.96 2.40
C ILE A 61 -23.48 -3.97 1.33
N TYR A 62 -24.47 -3.66 0.47
CA TYR A 62 -24.94 -4.52 -0.62
C TYR A 62 -25.28 -5.97 -0.23
N ASN A 63 -25.71 -6.19 1.02
CA ASN A 63 -25.88 -7.52 1.62
C ASN A 63 -24.62 -8.41 1.55
N ASP A 64 -23.43 -7.82 1.44
CA ASP A 64 -22.16 -8.52 1.45
C ASP A 64 -21.66 -8.73 2.90
N PRO A 65 -21.40 -9.98 3.34
CA PRO A 65 -20.94 -10.26 4.70
C PRO A 65 -19.58 -9.66 5.07
N MET A 66 -18.70 -9.41 4.10
CA MET A 66 -17.42 -8.75 4.33
C MET A 66 -17.67 -7.25 4.56
N LEU A 67 -18.51 -6.60 3.75
CA LEU A 67 -18.83 -5.19 3.94
C LEU A 67 -19.59 -4.93 5.25
N PHE A 68 -20.50 -5.83 5.64
CA PHE A 68 -21.12 -5.77 6.96
C PHE A 68 -20.10 -5.86 8.10
N ALA A 69 -19.11 -6.75 7.97
CA ALA A 69 -18.04 -6.84 8.95
C ALA A 69 -17.09 -5.63 8.94
N LEU A 70 -16.92 -4.97 7.79
CA LEU A 70 -16.16 -3.72 7.68
C LEU A 70 -16.88 -2.60 8.43
N ASP A 71 -18.19 -2.45 8.20
CA ASP A 71 -19.02 -1.46 8.90
C ASP A 71 -18.96 -1.64 10.42
N ILE A 72 -19.08 -2.88 10.91
CA ILE A 72 -18.90 -3.20 12.33
C ILE A 72 -17.50 -2.81 12.81
N MET A 73 -16.44 -3.22 12.09
CA MET A 73 -15.06 -2.91 12.48
C MET A 73 -14.83 -1.39 12.58
N LEU A 74 -15.36 -0.60 11.66
CA LEU A 74 -15.19 0.87 11.71
C LEU A 74 -15.98 1.51 12.87
N LYS A 75 -17.17 0.99 13.19
CA LYS A 75 -17.98 1.44 14.33
C LYS A 75 -17.37 1.06 15.68
N ASP A 76 -16.73 -0.11 15.76
CA ASP A 76 -16.06 -0.60 16.97
C ASP A 76 -14.72 0.12 17.23
N HIS A 77 -14.19 0.85 16.24
CA HIS A 77 -12.91 1.57 16.32
C HIS A 77 -13.05 3.08 16.02
N PRO A 78 -13.85 3.83 16.81
CA PRO A 78 -14.04 5.27 16.60
C PRO A 78 -12.74 6.08 16.76
N GLU A 79 -11.73 5.52 17.45
CA GLU A 79 -10.41 6.15 17.63
C GLU A 79 -9.64 6.35 16.32
N PHE A 80 -9.97 5.62 15.25
CA PHE A 80 -9.36 5.85 13.93
C PHE A 80 -9.64 7.25 13.40
N GLY A 81 -10.78 7.84 13.79
CA GLY A 81 -11.24 9.13 13.27
C GLY A 81 -11.83 9.01 11.87
N LYS A 82 -11.91 10.14 11.15
CA LYS A 82 -12.48 10.18 9.81
C LYS A 82 -11.55 9.59 8.77
N VAL A 83 -12.13 9.01 7.72
CA VAL A 83 -11.39 8.63 6.51
C VAL A 83 -10.93 9.90 5.80
N ILE A 84 -9.61 10.01 5.53
CA ILE A 84 -9.00 11.13 4.83
C ILE A 84 -8.79 10.78 3.35
N LEU A 85 -8.28 9.57 3.10
CA LEU A 85 -7.90 9.13 1.75
C LEU A 85 -8.03 7.61 1.65
N TYR A 86 -8.43 7.13 0.48
CA TYR A 86 -8.47 5.70 0.16
C TYR A 86 -8.31 5.48 -1.33
N GLU A 87 -7.56 4.45 -1.72
CA GLU A 87 -7.39 4.00 -3.11
C GLU A 87 -6.99 5.13 -4.10
N GLN A 88 -6.24 6.13 -3.63
CA GLN A 88 -5.75 7.24 -4.44
C GLN A 88 -4.22 7.17 -4.61
N PRO A 89 -3.69 7.36 -5.83
CA PRO A 89 -2.26 7.31 -6.06
C PRO A 89 -1.55 8.52 -5.45
N LEU A 90 -0.50 8.25 -4.68
CA LEU A 90 0.41 9.23 -4.10
C LEU A 90 1.83 9.05 -4.65
N PHE A 91 2.59 10.13 -4.58
CA PHE A 91 3.93 10.21 -5.15
C PHE A 91 4.88 10.87 -4.15
N SER A 92 6.06 10.29 -4.01
CA SER A 92 7.20 10.93 -3.36
C SER A 92 8.10 11.50 -4.45
N LYS A 93 8.12 12.82 -4.60
CA LYS A 93 9.07 13.53 -5.47
C LYS A 93 10.46 13.54 -4.85
N ARG A 94 10.55 13.60 -3.52
CA ARG A 94 11.81 13.60 -2.80
C ARG A 94 12.59 12.30 -2.96
N TYR A 95 11.91 11.16 -2.86
CA TYR A 95 12.53 9.83 -2.91
C TYR A 95 12.22 9.09 -4.22
N MET A 96 11.50 9.73 -5.14
CA MET A 96 11.16 9.21 -6.46
C MET A 96 10.51 7.81 -6.39
N PHE A 97 9.35 7.69 -5.75
CA PHE A 97 8.55 6.47 -5.79
C PHE A 97 7.05 6.78 -5.71
N GLY A 98 6.20 5.83 -6.07
CA GLY A 98 4.75 5.98 -6.01
C GLY A 98 4.06 4.85 -5.27
N GLY A 99 2.80 5.04 -4.91
CA GLY A 99 1.97 3.99 -4.33
C GLY A 99 0.53 4.44 -4.13
N LYS A 100 -0.33 3.47 -3.83
CA LYS A 100 -1.74 3.71 -3.56
C LYS A 100 -2.06 3.10 -2.20
N PRO A 101 -2.20 3.92 -1.14
CA PRO A 101 -2.66 3.44 0.16
C PRO A 101 -4.08 2.92 0.07
N ASP A 102 -4.40 1.88 0.84
CA ASP A 102 -5.75 1.32 0.84
C ASP A 102 -6.70 2.29 1.54
N VAL A 103 -6.48 2.55 2.83
CA VAL A 103 -7.25 3.53 3.61
C VAL A 103 -6.40 4.24 4.65
N ILE A 104 -6.50 5.56 4.67
CA ILE A 104 -5.87 6.48 5.62
C ILE A 104 -6.97 7.20 6.39
N PHE A 105 -6.88 7.13 7.71
CA PHE A 105 -7.75 7.85 8.65
C PHE A 105 -6.97 8.98 9.34
N GLU A 106 -7.66 9.83 10.08
CA GLU A 106 -7.05 10.91 10.89
C GLU A 106 -5.98 10.39 11.85
N ASN A 107 -6.24 9.25 12.51
CA ASN A 107 -5.35 8.72 13.54
C ASN A 107 -4.79 7.35 13.22
N ALA A 108 -5.08 6.74 12.06
CA ALA A 108 -4.69 5.37 11.74
C ALA A 108 -4.46 5.13 10.24
N LYS A 109 -3.69 4.10 9.91
CA LYS A 109 -3.46 3.61 8.54
C LYS A 109 -3.78 2.13 8.47
N ILE A 110 -4.65 1.74 7.53
CA ILE A 110 -5.10 0.36 7.37
C ILE A 110 -4.78 -0.13 5.97
N ASP A 111 -4.08 -1.26 5.91
CA ASP A 111 -3.82 -1.99 4.68
C ASP A 111 -4.58 -3.34 4.73
N PHE A 112 -5.44 -3.56 3.75
CA PHE A 112 -6.31 -4.71 3.64
C PHE A 112 -5.59 -5.85 2.94
N LYS A 113 -5.71 -7.05 3.51
CA LYS A 113 -5.03 -8.25 3.04
C LYS A 113 -5.94 -9.46 3.15
N LEU A 114 -5.76 -10.43 2.24
CA LEU A 114 -6.46 -11.72 2.32
C LEU A 114 -6.02 -12.53 3.54
N ASN A 115 -4.77 -12.38 3.97
CA ASN A 115 -4.21 -13.03 5.14
C ASN A 115 -3.10 -12.16 5.76
N PHE A 116 -2.71 -12.50 6.99
CA PHE A 116 -1.57 -11.89 7.67
C PHE A 116 -0.40 -12.88 7.69
N ASN A 117 0.74 -12.52 7.10
CA ASN A 117 1.90 -13.40 7.01
C ASN A 117 3.12 -12.91 7.79
N ASN A 118 3.64 -11.72 7.48
CA ASN A 118 4.90 -11.22 7.98
C ASN A 118 4.73 -9.77 8.43
N LYS A 119 4.75 -9.58 9.76
CA LYS A 119 4.64 -8.26 10.39
C LYS A 119 5.65 -7.24 9.82
N TYR A 120 6.90 -7.64 9.61
CA TYR A 120 7.95 -6.73 9.17
C TYR A 120 7.77 -6.32 7.71
N TYR A 121 7.34 -7.23 6.85
CA TYR A 121 6.99 -6.90 5.46
C TYR A 121 5.86 -5.85 5.42
N HIS A 122 4.79 -6.09 6.18
CA HIS A 122 3.67 -5.16 6.30
C HIS A 122 4.10 -3.80 6.91
N SER A 123 5.01 -3.82 7.89
CA SER A 123 5.57 -2.58 8.45
C SER A 123 6.33 -1.75 7.42
N LEU A 124 7.06 -2.38 6.49
CA LEU A 124 7.76 -1.69 5.41
C LEU A 124 6.77 -1.07 4.42
N GLN A 125 5.69 -1.80 4.10
CA GLN A 125 4.65 -1.31 3.21
C GLN A 125 3.93 -0.09 3.80
N LEU A 126 3.53 -0.14 5.08
CA LEU A 126 2.88 1.00 5.74
C LEU A 126 3.85 2.16 6.02
N ALA A 127 5.13 1.90 6.24
CA ALA A 127 6.14 2.95 6.32
C ALA A 127 6.27 3.74 5.01
N ALA A 128 6.19 3.05 3.87
CA ALA A 128 6.17 3.69 2.56
C ALA A 128 4.94 4.58 2.37
N GLN A 129 3.77 4.09 2.78
CA GLN A 129 2.52 4.86 2.75
C GLN A 129 2.60 6.09 3.67
N GLU A 130 3.18 5.96 4.85
CA GLU A 130 3.41 7.08 5.78
C GLU A 130 4.29 8.17 5.15
N ILE A 131 5.40 7.79 4.51
CA ILE A 131 6.26 8.73 3.79
C ILE A 131 5.46 9.46 2.70
N LEU A 132 4.66 8.74 1.92
CA LEU A 132 3.81 9.33 0.88
C LEU A 132 2.78 10.30 1.46
N THR A 133 2.07 9.92 2.53
CA THR A 133 1.04 10.79 3.13
C THR A 133 1.64 12.02 3.79
N MET A 134 2.80 11.90 4.43
CA MET A 134 3.52 13.03 5.01
C MET A 134 4.00 14.01 3.95
N GLU A 135 4.64 13.52 2.87
CA GLU A 135 5.16 14.38 1.80
C GLU A 135 4.05 15.12 1.04
N ASN A 136 2.87 14.53 0.95
CA ASN A 136 1.70 15.11 0.29
C ASN A 136 0.80 15.91 1.26
N ASN A 137 1.21 16.13 2.52
CA ASN A 137 0.44 16.85 3.55
C ASN A 137 -0.98 16.30 3.79
N ILE A 138 -1.15 14.97 3.70
CA ILE A 138 -2.45 14.30 3.86
C ILE A 138 -2.72 13.90 5.31
N SER A 139 -1.73 13.28 5.97
CA SER A 139 -1.84 12.78 7.33
C SER A 139 -0.55 13.11 8.07
N PRO A 140 -0.63 13.51 9.35
CA PRO A 140 0.54 13.54 10.21
C PRO A 140 1.07 12.12 10.45
N ASP A 141 2.25 12.05 11.05
CA ASP A 141 2.84 10.80 11.50
C ASP A 141 1.97 10.14 12.58
N THR A 142 1.83 8.82 12.52
CA THR A 142 1.09 8.03 13.50
C THR A 142 1.72 6.65 13.70
N GLU A 143 1.59 6.10 14.90
CA GLU A 143 2.04 4.74 15.22
C GLU A 143 0.91 3.70 15.03
N ASN A 144 -0.30 4.14 14.68
CA ASN A 144 -1.48 3.29 14.53
C ASN A 144 -1.54 2.68 13.13
N TRP A 145 -0.64 1.74 12.86
CA TRP A 145 -0.54 1.00 11.60
C TRP A 145 -1.12 -0.39 11.74
N PHE A 146 -2.12 -0.72 10.93
CA PHE A 146 -2.83 -2.00 11.02
C PHE A 146 -2.89 -2.72 9.68
N ILE A 147 -2.79 -4.04 9.75
CA ILE A 147 -3.27 -4.93 8.69
C ILE A 147 -4.66 -5.41 9.06
N ALA A 148 -5.63 -5.18 8.18
CA ALA A 148 -6.98 -5.71 8.29
C ALA A 148 -7.14 -6.92 7.36
N TYR A 149 -7.60 -8.04 7.89
CA TYR A 149 -7.89 -9.23 7.08
C TYR A 149 -9.18 -9.91 7.55
N TYR A 150 -9.98 -10.36 6.58
CA TYR A 150 -11.27 -10.96 6.82
C TYR A 150 -11.14 -12.47 7.10
N GLN A 151 -11.54 -12.92 8.29
CA GLN A 151 -11.48 -14.32 8.68
C GLN A 151 -12.58 -14.66 9.68
N ASN A 152 -13.28 -15.78 9.45
CA ASN A 152 -14.39 -16.24 10.30
C ASN A 152 -15.48 -15.17 10.46
N SER A 153 -15.90 -14.61 9.32
CA SER A 153 -16.96 -13.60 9.23
C SER A 153 -16.71 -12.27 9.95
N LYS A 154 -15.45 -11.95 10.26
CA LYS A 154 -15.05 -10.68 10.87
C LYS A 154 -13.72 -10.19 10.33
N PHE A 155 -13.51 -8.87 10.34
CA PHE A 155 -12.17 -8.33 10.18
C PHE A 155 -11.36 -8.52 11.46
N LYS A 156 -10.12 -8.95 11.27
CA LYS A 156 -9.09 -8.96 12.31
C LYS A 156 -8.10 -7.85 12.02
N LEU A 157 -7.78 -7.09 13.04
CA LEU A 157 -6.77 -6.05 12.99
C LEU A 157 -5.49 -6.55 13.66
N LYS A 158 -4.35 -6.34 12.99
CA LYS A 158 -3.03 -6.64 13.55
C LYS A 158 -2.16 -5.39 13.50
N PRO A 159 -1.68 -4.89 14.66
CA PRO A 159 -0.77 -3.77 14.68
C PRO A 159 0.59 -4.19 14.12
N VAL A 160 1.11 -3.40 13.18
CA VAL A 160 2.37 -3.67 12.48
C VAL A 160 3.38 -2.54 12.55
N TYR A 161 3.12 -1.48 13.31
CA TYR A 161 4.07 -0.39 13.47
C TYR A 161 5.44 -0.87 13.93
N ASN A 162 6.47 -0.28 13.35
CA ASN A 162 7.86 -0.49 13.69
C ASN A 162 8.63 0.83 13.41
N PRO A 163 9.29 1.42 14.43
CA PRO A 163 9.98 2.70 14.28
C PRO A 163 11.14 2.66 13.28
N GLU A 164 11.75 1.50 13.03
CA GLU A 164 12.84 1.34 12.06
C GLU A 164 12.35 1.16 10.62
N ALA A 165 11.05 0.92 10.39
CA ALA A 165 10.53 0.55 9.08
C ALA A 165 10.71 1.66 8.04
N LYS A 166 10.53 2.94 8.40
CA LYS A 166 10.77 4.07 7.48
C LYS A 166 12.21 4.12 7.00
N LYS A 167 13.16 4.02 7.94
CA LYS A 167 14.59 4.01 7.64
C LYS A 167 14.97 2.83 6.76
N MET A 168 14.44 1.63 7.04
CA MET A 168 14.70 0.46 6.22
C MET A 168 14.05 0.56 4.84
N PHE A 169 12.84 1.10 4.73
CA PHE A 169 12.18 1.32 3.44
C PHE A 169 12.99 2.29 2.56
N LEU A 170 13.50 3.39 3.11
CA LEU A 170 14.36 4.31 2.35
C LEU A 170 15.65 3.64 1.87
N LYS A 171 16.25 2.72 2.64
CA LYS A 171 17.37 1.91 2.14
C LYS A 171 17.00 1.01 0.96
N LEU A 172 15.76 0.51 0.91
CA LEU A 172 15.26 -0.26 -0.24
C LEU A 172 15.09 0.62 -1.49
N VAL A 173 14.66 1.87 -1.31
CA VAL A 173 14.61 2.89 -2.37
C VAL A 173 16.02 3.16 -2.90
N ASP A 174 16.98 3.44 -2.01
CA ASP A 174 18.38 3.68 -2.40
C ASP A 174 18.95 2.48 -3.17
N LYS A 175 18.72 1.26 -2.64
CA LYS A 175 19.15 0.03 -3.29
C LYS A 175 18.60 -0.09 -4.71
N TYR A 176 17.30 0.18 -4.92
CA TYR A 176 16.68 0.11 -6.25
C TYR A 176 17.41 1.02 -7.26
N TYR A 177 17.66 2.28 -6.89
CA TYR A 177 18.31 3.24 -7.78
C TYR A 177 19.79 2.94 -8.03
N ILE A 178 20.49 2.42 -7.02
CA ILE A 178 21.86 1.91 -7.17
C ILE A 178 21.88 0.75 -8.17
N ASP A 179 20.98 -0.24 -8.02
CA ASP A 179 20.90 -1.39 -8.93
C ASP A 179 20.60 -0.93 -10.37
N GLN A 180 19.69 0.03 -10.56
CA GLN A 180 19.39 0.60 -11.88
C GLN A 180 20.63 1.26 -12.50
N SER A 181 21.37 2.03 -11.71
CA SER A 181 22.57 2.73 -12.17
C SER A 181 23.69 1.77 -12.56
N ILE A 182 23.91 0.72 -11.75
CA ILE A 182 24.84 -0.37 -12.06
C ILE A 182 24.45 -1.06 -13.36
N ASN A 183 23.16 -1.38 -13.54
CA ASN A 183 22.68 -2.03 -14.75
C ASN A 183 22.88 -1.15 -16.01
N LYS A 184 22.67 0.16 -15.91
CA LYS A 184 22.96 1.10 -17.00
C LYS A 184 24.46 1.16 -17.31
N PHE A 185 25.31 1.23 -16.28
CA PHE A 185 26.76 1.17 -16.43
C PHE A 185 27.19 -0.07 -17.20
N LEU A 186 26.72 -1.25 -16.78
CA LEU A 186 27.08 -2.52 -17.41
C LEU A 186 26.59 -2.65 -18.85
N LYS A 187 25.55 -1.91 -19.25
CA LYS A 187 25.04 -1.85 -20.62
C LYS A 187 25.68 -0.75 -21.48
N GLY A 188 26.52 0.11 -20.89
CA GLY A 188 27.06 1.28 -21.58
C GLY A 188 26.03 2.39 -21.84
N GLU A 189 24.93 2.42 -21.09
CA GLU A 189 23.82 3.39 -21.22
C GLU A 189 23.97 4.61 -20.29
N ILE A 190 25.21 5.01 -19.97
CA ILE A 190 25.44 6.21 -19.17
C ILE A 190 25.56 7.40 -20.12
N ASP A 191 24.51 8.21 -20.17
CA ASP A 191 24.57 9.55 -20.72
C ASP A 191 25.51 10.39 -19.83
N GLY A 192 26.54 10.98 -20.45
CA GLY A 192 27.50 11.88 -19.79
C GLY A 192 26.92 13.25 -19.48
#